data_AF-A0A1C2EF02-F1
#
_entry.id   AF-A0A1C2EF02-F1
#
_cell.length_a   1.000
_cell.length_b   1.000
_cell.length_c   1.000
_cell.angle_alpha   90.00
_cell.angle_beta   90.00
_cell.angle_gamma   90.00
#
_symmetry.space_group_name_H-M   'P 1'
#
loop_
_entity.id
_entity.type
_entity.pdbx_description
1 polymer ?
#
loop_
_entity_poly.entity_id
_entity_poly.type
_entity_poly.pdbx_seq_one_letter_code
_entity_poly.pdbx_strand_id
1 'polypeptide(L)'
;MCRKLHPDYEALQIALPRRTLCAIRFRCQVLQLTSPAKFWTGDEQSRLRKMYRTSTSDELKAAFPDRSRGSLEHRAMKIGIVRARRPYRPTRDLLLDELRAECFRQNITMPDLDVIANGKGYFKRKAWGGPHGCIDMNRIVKAIRELGGKISVRWEDDL
;
A
#
# COMPACT_ATOMS: atom_id res chain seq x y z
N MET A 1 33.81 -22.01 -12.80
CA MET A 1 33.92 -20.60 -12.38
C MET A 1 33.00 -20.28 -11.21
N CYS A 2 31.67 -20.38 -11.35
CA CYS A 2 30.70 -20.10 -10.28
C CYS A 2 30.98 -20.84 -8.95
N ARG A 3 31.32 -22.14 -8.99
CA ARG A 3 31.65 -22.91 -7.76
C ARG A 3 32.94 -22.48 -7.05
N LYS A 4 33.87 -21.81 -7.76
CA LYS A 4 35.19 -21.45 -7.23
C LYS A 4 35.23 -20.03 -6.65
N LEU A 5 34.45 -19.11 -7.20
CA LEU A 5 34.47 -17.69 -6.83
C LEU A 5 33.27 -17.27 -5.96
N HIS A 6 32.25 -18.12 -5.82
CA HIS A 6 31.14 -17.85 -4.89
C HIS A 6 31.67 -17.84 -3.44
N PRO A 7 31.32 -16.84 -2.60
CA PRO A 7 30.20 -15.90 -2.73
C PRO A 7 30.54 -14.52 -3.34
N ASP A 8 31.75 -14.30 -3.82
CA ASP A 8 32.17 -13.01 -4.38
C ASP A 8 31.56 -12.78 -5.78
N TYR A 9 30.52 -11.96 -5.81
CA TYR A 9 29.82 -11.62 -7.04
C TYR A 9 30.57 -10.62 -7.92
N GLU A 10 31.46 -9.80 -7.34
CA GLU A 10 32.26 -8.83 -8.09
C GLU A 10 33.33 -9.57 -8.89
N ALA A 11 34.05 -10.51 -8.24
CA ALA A 11 34.99 -11.40 -8.92
C ALA A 11 34.31 -12.24 -10.01
N LEU A 12 33.07 -12.69 -9.79
CA LEU A 12 32.30 -13.41 -10.80
C LEU A 12 31.91 -12.54 -12.00
N GLN A 13 31.61 -11.26 -11.78
CA GLN A 13 31.26 -10.32 -12.85
C GLN A 13 32.49 -9.97 -13.70
N ILE A 14 33.66 -9.80 -13.09
CA ILE A 14 34.93 -9.61 -13.79
C ILE A 14 35.29 -10.86 -14.61
N ALA A 15 35.10 -12.05 -14.05
CA ALA A 15 35.37 -13.31 -14.73
C ALA A 15 34.37 -13.66 -15.86
N LEU A 16 33.16 -13.06 -15.85
CA LEU A 16 32.09 -13.31 -16.82
C LEU A 16 31.52 -11.99 -17.36
N PRO A 17 32.31 -11.17 -18.08
CA PRO A 17 31.93 -9.80 -18.45
C PRO A 17 30.76 -9.73 -19.43
N ARG A 18 30.50 -10.81 -20.20
CA ARG A 18 29.36 -10.91 -21.12
C ARG A 18 28.04 -11.31 -20.44
N ARG A 19 28.06 -11.63 -19.14
CA ARG A 19 26.87 -12.04 -18.40
C ARG A 19 26.50 -10.99 -17.37
N THR A 20 25.22 -10.64 -17.35
CA THR A 20 24.69 -9.72 -16.34
C THR A 20 24.75 -10.37 -14.96
N LEU A 21 24.82 -9.54 -13.91
CA LEU A 21 24.81 -10.00 -12.52
C LEU A 21 23.59 -10.89 -12.20
N CYS A 22 22.43 -10.61 -12.81
CA CYS A 22 21.22 -11.44 -12.68
C CYS A 22 21.42 -12.85 -13.25
N ALA A 23 22.03 -12.98 -14.44
CA ALA A 23 22.31 -14.28 -15.05
C ALA A 23 23.32 -15.09 -14.22
N ILE A 24 24.31 -14.42 -13.62
CA ILE A 24 25.29 -15.05 -12.73
C ILE A 24 24.61 -15.57 -11.46
N ARG A 25 23.76 -14.75 -10.80
CA ARG A 25 22.98 -15.16 -9.62
C ARG A 25 22.07 -16.36 -9.92
N PHE A 26 21.34 -16.30 -11.03
CA PHE A 26 20.50 -17.41 -11.46
C PHE A 26 21.32 -18.68 -11.72
N ARG A 27 22.49 -18.56 -12.34
CA ARG A 27 23.39 -19.72 -12.53
C ARG A 27 23.89 -20.29 -11.21
N CYS A 28 24.24 -19.45 -10.23
CA CYS A 28 24.62 -19.91 -8.89
C CYS A 28 23.47 -20.64 -8.18
N GLN A 29 22.23 -20.17 -8.36
CA GLN A 29 21.03 -20.84 -7.86
C GLN A 29 20.79 -22.20 -8.53
N VAL A 30 20.91 -22.29 -9.86
CA VAL A 30 20.81 -23.55 -10.62
C VAL A 30 21.88 -24.56 -10.17
N LEU A 31 23.07 -24.06 -9.83
CA LEU A 31 24.17 -24.87 -9.32
C LEU A 31 24.06 -25.19 -7.82
N GLN A 32 22.95 -24.80 -7.17
CA GLN A 32 22.69 -25.02 -5.73
C GLN A 32 23.78 -24.45 -4.82
N LEU A 33 24.48 -23.40 -5.26
CA LEU A 33 25.50 -22.70 -4.45
C LEU A 33 24.87 -21.72 -3.45
N THR A 34 23.58 -21.43 -3.64
CA THR A 34 22.78 -20.54 -2.78
C THR A 34 21.76 -21.38 -2.02
N SER A 35 21.42 -20.97 -0.80
CA SER A 35 20.39 -21.63 0.01
C SER A 35 19.08 -21.79 -0.77
N PRO A 36 18.42 -22.96 -0.69
CA PRO A 36 17.17 -23.19 -1.39
C PRO A 36 16.08 -22.23 -0.90
N ALA A 37 15.17 -21.86 -1.80
CA ALA A 37 14.01 -21.05 -1.45
C ALA A 37 13.16 -21.80 -0.42
N LYS A 38 12.93 -21.20 0.75
CA LYS A 38 12.06 -21.77 1.79
C LYS A 38 10.62 -21.90 1.24
N PHE A 39 10.06 -23.10 1.21
CA PHE A 39 8.66 -23.34 0.83
C PHE A 39 7.69 -22.81 1.88
N TRP A 40 6.48 -22.41 1.45
CA TRP A 40 5.41 -21.97 2.36
C TRP A 40 4.63 -23.17 2.86
N THR A 41 4.65 -23.40 4.17
CA THR A 41 3.85 -24.44 4.82
C THR A 41 2.38 -24.03 4.93
N GLY A 42 1.48 -25.01 5.12
CA GLY A 42 0.05 -24.73 5.30
C GLY A 42 -0.25 -23.92 6.57
N ASP A 43 0.53 -24.14 7.63
CA ASP A 43 0.41 -23.39 8.89
C ASP A 43 0.83 -21.92 8.71
N GLU A 44 1.97 -21.66 8.08
CA GLU A 44 2.44 -20.30 7.79
C GLU A 44 1.41 -19.52 6.97
N GLN A 45 0.76 -20.16 6.00
CA GLN A 45 -0.29 -19.53 5.19
C GLN A 45 -1.56 -19.23 5.98
N SER A 46 -1.97 -20.15 6.86
CA SER A 46 -3.14 -19.97 7.71
C SER A 46 -2.92 -18.85 8.73
N ARG A 47 -1.70 -18.77 9.28
CA ARG A 47 -1.26 -17.69 10.15
C ARG A 47 -1.22 -16.35 9.40
N LEU A 48 -0.66 -16.34 8.20
CA LEU A 48 -0.63 -15.16 7.33
C LEU A 48 -2.06 -14.67 7.05
N ARG A 49 -3.00 -15.57 6.75
CA ARG A 49 -4.40 -15.20 6.49
C ARG A 49 -5.06 -14.49 7.66
N LYS A 50 -4.81 -14.94 8.89
CA LYS A 50 -5.38 -14.35 10.10
C LYS A 50 -4.75 -13.00 10.42
N MET A 51 -3.44 -12.89 10.33
CA MET A 51 -2.69 -11.71 10.79
C MET A 51 -2.60 -10.60 9.75
N TYR A 52 -2.48 -10.93 8.46
CA TYR A 52 -2.08 -9.95 7.45
C TYR A 52 -3.05 -8.77 7.27
N ARG A 53 -4.35 -8.97 7.54
CA ARG A 53 -5.38 -7.93 7.36
C ARG A 53 -5.24 -6.79 8.38
N THR A 54 -4.90 -7.10 9.62
CA THR A 54 -4.93 -6.17 10.76
C THR A 54 -3.54 -5.84 11.30
N SER A 55 -2.59 -6.78 11.20
CA SER A 55 -1.29 -6.64 11.85
C SER A 55 -0.42 -5.56 11.25
N THR A 56 0.29 -4.87 12.15
CA THR A 56 1.35 -3.93 11.80
C THR A 56 2.54 -4.64 11.14
N SER A 57 3.45 -3.87 10.55
CA SER A 57 4.65 -4.45 9.93
C SER A 57 5.56 -5.12 10.96
N ASP A 58 5.59 -4.61 12.20
CA ASP A 58 6.45 -5.13 13.27
C ASP A 58 5.90 -6.42 13.85
N GLU A 59 4.58 -6.52 14.04
CA GLU A 59 3.92 -7.77 14.41
C GLU A 59 4.14 -8.88 13.37
N LEU A 60 4.05 -8.55 12.08
CA LEU A 60 4.33 -9.53 11.02
C LEU A 60 5.79 -9.97 11.04
N LYS A 61 6.72 -9.07 11.35
CA LYS A 61 8.14 -9.40 11.48
C LYS A 61 8.39 -10.30 12.70
N ALA A 62 7.72 -10.05 13.81
CA ALA A 62 7.77 -10.89 15.01
C ALA A 62 7.16 -12.28 14.77
N ALA A 63 6.06 -12.36 14.02
CA ALA A 63 5.39 -13.63 13.71
C ALA A 63 6.11 -14.48 12.65
N PHE A 64 6.90 -13.85 11.78
CA PHE A 64 7.66 -14.49 10.70
C PHE A 64 9.11 -13.99 10.67
N PRO A 65 9.93 -14.30 11.71
CA PRO A 65 11.32 -13.81 11.79
C PRO A 65 12.19 -14.33 10.64
N ASP A 66 11.84 -15.51 10.12
CA ASP A 66 12.52 -16.20 9.02
C ASP A 66 12.17 -15.68 7.62
N ARG A 67 11.20 -14.76 7.49
CA ARG A 67 10.68 -14.30 6.21
C ARG A 67 10.87 -12.82 6.06
N SER A 68 11.33 -12.41 4.87
CA SER A 68 11.37 -11.01 4.51
C SER A 68 9.95 -10.47 4.29
N ARG A 69 9.77 -9.17 4.51
CA ARG A 69 8.52 -8.47 4.23
C ARG A 69 8.06 -8.63 2.78
N GLY A 70 8.98 -8.56 1.81
CA GLY A 70 8.66 -8.77 0.40
C GLY A 70 8.11 -10.18 0.11
N SER A 71 8.60 -11.20 0.81
CA SER A 71 8.07 -12.57 0.70
C SER A 71 6.63 -12.67 1.23
N LEU A 72 6.35 -12.01 2.36
CA LEU A 72 5.00 -11.94 2.95
C LEU A 72 4.02 -11.22 2.00
N GLU A 73 4.41 -10.07 1.46
CA GLU A 73 3.59 -9.29 0.51
C GLU A 73 3.33 -10.07 -0.78
N HIS A 74 4.36 -10.69 -1.36
CA HIS A 74 4.20 -11.51 -2.57
C HIS A 74 3.30 -12.72 -2.31
N ARG A 75 3.44 -13.37 -1.14
CA ARG A 75 2.56 -14.49 -0.79
C ARG A 75 1.13 -14.02 -0.59
N ALA A 76 0.90 -12.93 0.14
CA ALA A 76 -0.40 -12.34 0.38
C ALA A 76 -1.13 -12.01 -0.94
N MET A 77 -0.41 -11.44 -1.91
CA MET A 77 -0.92 -11.21 -3.26
C MET A 77 -1.34 -12.52 -3.95
N LYS A 78 -0.50 -13.56 -3.91
CA LYS A 78 -0.83 -14.87 -4.51
C LYS A 78 -2.05 -15.55 -3.88
N ILE A 79 -2.29 -15.35 -2.60
CA ILE A 79 -3.46 -15.90 -1.88
C ILE A 79 -4.67 -14.95 -1.89
N GLY A 80 -4.58 -13.80 -2.56
CA GLY A 80 -5.67 -12.84 -2.71
C GLY A 80 -6.03 -12.07 -1.43
N ILE A 81 -5.10 -11.94 -0.48
CA ILE A 81 -5.34 -11.22 0.77
C ILE A 81 -4.76 -9.83 0.69
N VAL A 82 -5.62 -8.84 0.88
CA VAL A 82 -5.25 -7.43 0.95
C VAL A 82 -5.27 -6.95 2.39
N ARG A 83 -4.45 -5.94 2.69
CA ARG A 83 -4.48 -5.26 3.98
C ARG A 83 -5.78 -4.45 4.12
N ALA A 84 -6.23 -4.26 5.37
CA ALA A 84 -7.33 -3.36 5.65
C ALA A 84 -7.00 -1.95 5.13
N ARG A 85 -8.00 -1.32 4.53
CA ARG A 85 -7.88 0.06 4.04
C ARG A 85 -7.62 0.98 5.23
N ARG A 86 -6.61 1.83 5.11
CA ARG A 86 -6.29 2.80 6.15
C ARG A 86 -7.23 4.01 6.05
N PRO A 87 -7.59 4.63 7.18
CA PRO A 87 -8.24 5.93 7.16
C PRO A 87 -7.42 6.93 6.35
N TYR A 88 -8.13 7.90 5.78
CA TYR A 88 -7.49 8.97 5.05
C TYR A 88 -6.63 9.84 5.97
N ARG A 89 -5.47 10.29 5.47
CA ARG A 89 -4.70 11.31 6.20
C ARG A 89 -5.52 12.61 6.26
N PRO A 90 -5.55 13.29 7.43
CA PRO A 90 -6.13 14.61 7.58
C PRO A 90 -5.46 15.63 6.65
N THR A 91 -6.27 16.51 6.08
CA THR A 91 -5.89 17.54 5.12
C THR A 91 -5.75 18.91 5.79
N ARG A 92 -6.12 19.01 7.08
CA ARG A 92 -6.21 20.24 7.92
C ARG A 92 -7.48 21.06 7.72
N ASP A 93 -8.36 20.65 6.80
CA ASP A 93 -9.68 21.24 6.62
C ASP A 93 -10.73 20.31 7.23
N LEU A 94 -11.50 20.83 8.18
CA LEU A 94 -12.44 20.03 8.97
C LEU A 94 -13.55 19.44 8.08
N LEU A 95 -14.09 20.23 7.16
CA LEU A 95 -15.22 19.81 6.31
C LEU A 95 -14.80 18.68 5.35
N LEU A 96 -13.64 18.83 4.73
CA LEU A 96 -13.08 17.81 3.85
C LEU A 96 -12.68 16.55 4.61
N ASP A 97 -12.12 16.70 5.82
CA ASP A 97 -11.71 15.57 6.63
C ASP A 97 -12.92 14.77 7.16
N GLU A 98 -14.01 15.44 7.54
CA GLU A 98 -15.30 14.81 7.87
C GLU A 98 -15.88 14.05 6.67
N LEU A 99 -15.94 14.69 5.50
CA LEU A 99 -16.41 14.04 4.26
C LEU A 99 -15.59 12.79 3.94
N ARG A 100 -14.26 12.85 4.11
CA ARG A 100 -13.36 11.73 3.87
C ARG A 100 -13.56 10.62 4.91
N ALA A 101 -13.79 10.97 6.17
CA ALA A 101 -14.11 10.01 7.23
C ALA A 101 -15.44 9.30 6.96
N GLU A 102 -16.46 10.02 6.48
CA GLU A 102 -17.74 9.45 6.06
C GLU A 102 -17.56 8.47 4.90
N CYS A 103 -16.82 8.88 3.86
CA CYS A 103 -16.51 8.01 2.73
C CYS A 103 -15.78 6.74 3.19
N PHE A 104 -14.88 6.84 4.16
CA PHE A 104 -14.21 5.68 4.72
C PHE A 104 -15.19 4.75 5.45
N ARG A 105 -16.15 5.31 6.21
CA ARG A 105 -17.18 4.55 6.92
C ARG A 105 -18.11 3.79 5.98
N GLN A 106 -18.53 4.43 4.88
CA GLN A 106 -19.38 3.83 3.84
C GLN A 106 -18.61 2.97 2.83
N ASN A 107 -17.29 2.80 3.02
CA ASN A 107 -16.39 2.11 2.10
C ASN A 107 -16.31 2.71 0.67
N ILE A 108 -16.72 3.97 0.49
CA ILE A 108 -16.67 4.69 -0.78
C ILE A 108 -15.23 5.18 -1.03
N THR A 109 -14.67 4.91 -2.21
CA THR A 109 -13.34 5.40 -2.58
C THR A 109 -13.42 6.84 -3.13
N MET A 110 -12.30 7.59 -3.13
CA MET A 110 -12.31 8.94 -3.72
C MET A 110 -12.67 8.95 -5.21
N PRO A 111 -12.25 7.97 -6.05
CA PRO A 111 -12.78 7.81 -7.39
C PRO A 111 -14.29 7.62 -7.44
N ASP A 112 -14.86 6.80 -6.56
CA ASP A 112 -16.31 6.55 -6.52
C ASP A 112 -17.06 7.83 -6.10
N LEU A 113 -16.54 8.54 -5.10
CA LEU A 113 -17.06 9.85 -4.68
C LEU A 113 -17.08 10.85 -5.84
N ASP A 114 -16.07 10.81 -6.69
CA ASP A 114 -15.96 11.69 -7.83
C ASP A 114 -17.02 11.39 -8.90
N VAL A 115 -17.39 10.11 -9.06
CA VAL A 115 -18.53 9.68 -9.89
C VAL A 115 -19.83 10.16 -9.28
N ILE A 116 -20.04 9.93 -7.98
CA ILE A 116 -21.26 10.31 -7.24
C ILE A 116 -21.49 11.82 -7.29
N ALA A 117 -20.46 12.62 -6.98
CA ALA A 117 -20.57 14.07 -6.93
C ALA A 117 -20.42 14.76 -8.30
N ASN A 118 -20.13 14.00 -9.38
CA ASN A 118 -19.72 14.51 -10.69
C ASN A 118 -18.57 15.54 -10.56
N GLY A 119 -17.50 15.14 -9.85
CA GLY A 119 -16.37 15.98 -9.46
C GLY A 119 -15.31 16.19 -10.55
N LYS A 120 -15.44 15.54 -11.73
CA LYS A 120 -14.51 15.65 -12.88
C LYS A 120 -13.04 15.35 -12.54
N GLY A 121 -12.81 14.45 -11.59
CA GLY A 121 -11.52 13.98 -11.11
C GLY A 121 -10.96 14.81 -9.95
N TYR A 122 -11.74 15.72 -9.36
CA TYR A 122 -11.31 16.56 -8.25
C TYR A 122 -10.88 15.71 -7.03
N PHE A 123 -11.73 14.78 -6.61
CA PHE A 123 -11.46 13.91 -5.46
C PHE A 123 -10.42 12.83 -5.79
N LYS A 124 -10.49 12.27 -6.99
CA LYS A 124 -9.53 11.27 -7.48
C LYS A 124 -8.10 11.80 -7.50
N ARG A 125 -7.89 13.02 -8.02
CA ARG A 125 -6.55 13.63 -8.13
C ARG A 125 -6.06 14.27 -6.84
N LYS A 126 -6.93 14.43 -5.83
CA LYS A 126 -6.63 15.20 -4.61
C LYS A 126 -6.13 16.60 -4.98
N ALA A 127 -6.91 17.31 -5.78
CA ALA A 127 -6.50 18.58 -6.36
C ALA A 127 -6.08 19.64 -5.32
N TRP A 128 -6.52 19.49 -4.06
CA TRP A 128 -6.16 20.33 -2.92
C TRP A 128 -4.75 20.10 -2.36
N GLY A 129 -4.07 18.99 -2.66
CA GLY A 129 -2.80 18.62 -2.02
C GLY A 129 -1.53 19.17 -2.70
N GLY A 130 -1.66 19.92 -3.79
CA GLY A 130 -0.52 20.42 -4.58
C GLY A 130 -0.08 21.86 -4.23
N PRO A 131 1.03 22.35 -4.80
CA PRO A 131 1.54 23.71 -4.57
C PRO A 131 0.54 24.82 -4.91
N HIS A 132 -0.34 24.57 -5.88
CA HIS A 132 -1.43 25.46 -6.30
C HIS A 132 -2.82 24.86 -6.00
N GLY A 133 -2.87 23.87 -5.09
CA GLY A 133 -4.11 23.20 -4.74
C GLY A 133 -4.98 24.08 -3.85
N CYS A 134 -6.14 24.47 -4.34
CA CYS A 134 -7.16 25.13 -3.53
C CYS A 134 -8.29 24.15 -3.18
N ILE A 135 -8.91 24.38 -2.02
CA ILE A 135 -10.07 23.63 -1.56
C ILE A 135 -11.32 24.26 -2.21
N ASP A 136 -11.95 23.52 -3.12
CA ASP A 136 -13.20 23.92 -3.75
C ASP A 136 -14.39 23.50 -2.88
N MET A 137 -14.89 24.45 -2.09
CA MET A 137 -16.01 24.24 -1.17
C MET A 137 -17.30 23.85 -1.89
N ASN A 138 -17.55 24.33 -3.11
CA ASN A 138 -18.77 24.00 -3.84
C ASN A 138 -18.82 22.51 -4.18
N ARG A 139 -17.69 21.92 -4.59
CA ARG A 139 -17.59 20.48 -4.85
C ARG A 139 -17.76 19.66 -3.58
N ILE A 140 -17.21 20.14 -2.46
CA ILE A 140 -17.33 19.46 -1.16
C ILE A 140 -18.77 19.49 -0.67
N VAL A 141 -19.42 20.64 -0.69
CA VAL A 141 -20.83 20.80 -0.30
C VAL A 141 -21.73 19.92 -1.17
N LYS A 142 -21.49 19.89 -2.47
CA LYS A 142 -22.23 19.00 -3.38
C LYS A 142 -22.04 17.53 -2.99
N ALA A 143 -20.80 17.10 -2.79
CA ALA A 143 -20.51 15.72 -2.39
C ALA A 143 -21.17 15.34 -1.05
N ILE A 144 -21.18 16.24 -0.07
CA ILE A 144 -21.86 16.03 1.21
C ILE A 144 -23.37 15.83 1.00
N ARG A 145 -24.00 16.66 0.16
CA ARG A 145 -25.44 16.52 -0.15
C ARG A 145 -25.77 15.19 -0.83
N GLU A 146 -24.97 14.77 -1.81
CA GLU A 146 -25.17 13.50 -2.52
C GLU A 146 -24.98 12.27 -1.60
N LEU A 147 -24.12 12.38 -0.58
CA LEU A 147 -23.95 11.35 0.45
C LEU A 147 -25.02 11.42 1.55
N GLY A 148 -26.02 12.30 1.43
CA GLY A 148 -27.11 12.46 2.40
C GLY A 148 -26.73 13.28 3.64
N GLY A 149 -25.58 13.95 3.63
CA GLY A 149 -25.14 14.84 4.70
C GLY A 149 -25.88 16.19 4.67
N LYS A 150 -26.04 16.79 5.85
CA LYS A 150 -26.61 18.13 6.03
C LYS A 150 -25.53 19.05 6.59
N ILE A 151 -25.40 20.24 5.99
CA ILE A 151 -24.47 21.27 6.45
C ILE A 151 -25.28 22.32 7.19
N SER A 152 -24.93 22.56 8.46
CA SER A 152 -25.49 23.64 9.27
C SER A 152 -24.42 24.67 9.55
N VAL A 153 -24.73 25.95 9.36
CA VAL A 153 -23.86 27.04 9.81
C VAL A 153 -24.26 27.38 11.25
N ARG A 154 -23.27 27.47 12.13
CA ARG A 154 -23.43 27.98 13.50
C ARG A 154 -22.55 29.21 13.63
N TRP A 155 -23.13 30.29 14.13
CA TRP A 155 -22.40 31.47 14.53
C TRP A 155 -22.23 31.39 16.05
N GLU A 156 -21.06 31.79 16.56
CA GLU A 156 -20.95 32.05 18.01
C GLU A 156 -21.76 33.32 18.28
N ASP A 157 -22.81 33.19 19.09
CA ASP A 157 -23.46 34.36 19.67
C ASP A 157 -22.51 34.87 20.76
N ASP A 158 -21.92 36.04 20.53
CA ASP A 158 -20.98 36.71 21.44
C ASP A 158 -21.54 36.73 22.89
N LEU A 159 -20.74 36.25 23.84
CA LEU A 159 -20.89 36.47 25.29
C LEU A 159 -19.77 37.39 25.79
#